data_AF-A0A3D0N0W6-F1
#
_entry.id   AF-A0A3D0N0W6-F1
#
_cell.length_a   1.000
_cell.length_b   1.000
_cell.length_c   1.000
_cell.angle_alpha   90.00
_cell.angle_beta   90.00
_cell.angle_gamma   90.00
#
_symmetry.space_group_name_H-M   'P 1'
#
loop_
_entity.id
_entity.type
_entity.pdbx_description
1 polymer ?
#
loop_
_entity_poly.entity_id
_entity_poly.type
_entity_poly.pdbx_seq_one_letter_code
_entity_poly.pdbx_strand_id
1 'polypeptide(L)'
;MIIFALILWALLIGAVLFACYARYIEPAKIVVTERTIRVPHLPEGLRGLRVVHLSDFHCQRKASIERSSRRAIDLAMGLNADLIAITGDIFDICNEAARCSHQLEGLSAPLGVWAVPGNHDMAHNDPFTTMQAPPESVEVLRRVLREIGIRLLENTSETIAVDGARLAIAGSDDLGFGRDDVAAAMRGTAGADLVILLGHTPDIIDDPHAAGADLVLCGHTHGGQIQLPGIGSPWAPVWRDRRRA
;
A
#
# COMPACT_ATOMS: atom_id res chain seq x y z
N MET A 1 28.87 -13.34 42.08
CA MET A 1 29.46 -13.37 40.72
C MET A 1 28.74 -14.34 39.78
N ILE A 2 28.47 -15.60 40.19
CA ILE A 2 27.80 -16.60 39.32
C ILE A 2 26.38 -16.17 38.92
N ILE A 3 25.54 -15.70 39.85
CA ILE A 3 24.15 -15.27 39.55
C ILE A 3 24.14 -14.12 38.53
N PHE A 4 25.04 -13.16 38.69
CA PHE A 4 25.16 -12.03 37.75
C PHE A 4 25.55 -12.51 36.34
N ALA A 5 26.49 -13.46 36.24
CA ALA A 5 26.85 -14.06 34.96
C ALA A 5 25.68 -14.82 34.33
N LEU A 6 24.89 -15.57 35.12
CA LEU A 6 23.70 -16.28 34.63
C LEU A 6 22.63 -15.32 34.10
N ILE A 7 22.37 -14.20 34.78
CA ILE A 7 21.46 -13.16 34.32
C ILE A 7 21.95 -12.57 33.00
N LEU A 8 23.25 -12.24 32.91
CA LEU A 8 23.84 -11.69 31.70
C LEU A 8 23.73 -12.66 30.52
N TRP A 9 24.00 -13.95 30.73
CA TRP A 9 23.84 -14.98 29.71
C TRP A 9 22.37 -15.14 29.27
N ALA A 10 21.43 -15.11 30.20
CA ALA A 10 20.01 -15.18 29.88
C ALA A 10 19.55 -13.99 29.03
N LEU A 11 20.00 -12.77 29.35
CA LEU A 11 19.70 -11.57 28.56
C LEU A 11 20.31 -11.65 27.16
N LEU A 12 21.55 -12.13 27.05
CA LEU A 12 22.21 -12.29 25.76
C LEU A 12 21.48 -13.32 24.88
N ILE A 13 21.12 -14.47 25.45
CA ILE A 13 20.35 -15.50 24.75
C ILE A 13 19.00 -14.94 24.30
N GLY A 14 18.29 -14.22 25.19
CA GLY A 14 17.03 -13.57 24.86
C GLY A 14 17.15 -12.58 23.69
N ALA A 15 18.20 -11.74 23.69
CA ALA A 15 18.46 -10.79 22.62
C ALA A 15 18.75 -11.48 21.28
N VAL A 16 19.53 -12.58 21.29
CA VAL A 16 19.82 -13.38 20.09
C VAL A 16 18.55 -14.02 19.54
N LEU A 17 17.74 -14.64 20.41
CA LEU A 17 16.47 -15.26 20.01
C LEU A 17 15.50 -14.21 19.43
N PHE A 18 15.41 -13.03 20.05
CA PHE A 18 14.60 -11.93 19.54
C PHE A 18 15.09 -11.45 18.17
N ALA A 19 16.40 -11.27 17.98
CA ALA A 19 16.98 -10.89 16.70
C ALA A 19 16.71 -11.94 15.61
N CYS A 20 16.82 -13.24 15.93
CA CYS A 20 16.47 -14.32 15.02
C CYS A 20 14.97 -14.29 14.66
N TYR A 21 14.09 -14.08 15.64
CA TYR A 21 12.66 -13.96 15.42
C TYR A 21 12.32 -12.79 14.49
N ALA A 22 12.81 -11.58 14.84
CA ALA A 22 12.56 -10.36 14.08
C ALA A 22 13.16 -10.43 12.66
N ARG A 23 14.26 -11.16 12.45
CA ARG A 23 14.92 -11.25 11.15
C ARG A 23 14.34 -12.32 10.22
N TYR A 24 13.91 -13.46 10.77
CA TYR A 24 13.62 -14.66 9.97
C TYR A 24 12.19 -15.19 10.12
N ILE A 25 11.51 -14.88 11.22
CA ILE A 25 10.18 -15.42 11.51
C ILE A 25 9.11 -14.37 11.25
N GLU A 26 9.23 -13.20 11.88
CA GLU A 26 8.21 -12.15 11.81
C GLU A 26 7.97 -11.65 10.37
N PRO A 27 8.99 -11.32 9.56
CA PRO A 27 8.77 -10.81 8.19
C PRO A 27 8.19 -11.84 7.21
N ALA A 28 8.20 -13.12 7.59
CA ALA A 28 7.61 -14.20 6.81
C ALA A 28 6.16 -14.53 7.23
N LYS A 29 5.68 -13.97 8.35
CA LYS A 29 4.32 -14.15 8.86
C LYS A 29 3.39 -13.09 8.28
N ILE A 30 2.97 -13.32 7.04
CA ILE A 30 1.92 -12.50 6.42
C ILE A 30 0.57 -12.92 6.97
N VAL A 31 -0.16 -11.97 7.56
CA VAL A 31 -1.49 -12.16 8.14
C VAL A 31 -2.51 -11.41 7.29
N VAL A 32 -3.59 -12.09 6.90
CA VAL A 32 -4.73 -11.44 6.23
C VAL A 32 -5.65 -10.86 7.30
N THR A 33 -5.92 -9.56 7.21
CA THR A 33 -6.90 -8.88 8.07
C THR A 33 -8.15 -8.58 7.26
N GLU A 34 -9.29 -9.10 7.69
CA GLU A 34 -10.57 -8.84 7.05
C GLU A 34 -11.35 -7.74 7.79
N ARG A 35 -11.89 -6.80 7.02
CA ARG A 35 -12.71 -5.69 7.52
C ARG A 35 -13.97 -5.56 6.67
N THR A 36 -15.13 -5.53 7.32
CA THR A 36 -16.40 -5.22 6.65
C THR A 36 -16.70 -3.73 6.79
N ILE A 37 -16.66 -3.02 5.66
CA ILE A 37 -17.02 -1.60 5.59
C ILE A 37 -18.51 -1.48 5.24
N ARG A 38 -19.23 -0.62 5.97
CA ARG A 38 -20.65 -0.35 5.71
C ARG A 38 -20.76 1.00 5.00
N VAL A 39 -21.10 0.96 3.72
CA VAL A 39 -21.40 2.16 2.93
C VAL A 39 -22.92 2.38 2.94
N PRO A 40 -23.41 3.53 3.44
CA PRO A 40 -24.82 3.87 3.38
C PRO A 40 -25.33 3.85 1.94
N HIS A 41 -26.54 3.31 1.74
CA HIS A 41 -27.22 3.31 0.44
C HIS A 41 -26.46 2.58 -0.70
N LEU A 42 -25.50 1.71 -0.37
CA LEU A 42 -24.78 0.90 -1.36
C LEU A 42 -25.76 0.08 -2.23
N PRO A 43 -25.75 0.25 -3.56
CA PRO A 43 -26.62 -0.51 -4.47
C PRO A 43 -26.41 -2.01 -4.38
N GLU A 44 -27.45 -2.77 -4.74
CA GLU A 44 -27.44 -4.23 -4.67
C GLU A 44 -26.30 -4.86 -5.48
N GLY A 45 -26.00 -4.33 -6.67
CA GLY A 45 -24.91 -4.80 -7.53
C GLY A 45 -23.50 -4.63 -6.96
N LEU A 46 -23.32 -3.81 -5.92
CA LEU A 46 -22.03 -3.65 -5.23
C LEU A 46 -22.00 -4.32 -3.85
N ARG A 47 -23.10 -4.97 -3.44
CA ARG A 47 -23.15 -5.64 -2.13
C ARG A 47 -22.23 -6.84 -2.13
N GLY A 48 -21.35 -6.88 -1.14
CA GLY A 48 -20.38 -7.97 -1.01
C GLY A 48 -19.13 -7.77 -1.87
N LEU A 49 -18.96 -6.61 -2.51
CA LEU A 49 -17.72 -6.24 -3.21
C LEU A 49 -16.50 -6.50 -2.31
N ARG A 50 -15.57 -7.32 -2.80
CA ARG A 50 -14.37 -7.74 -2.08
C ARG A 50 -13.17 -6.99 -2.65
N VAL A 51 -12.60 -6.12 -1.82
CA VAL A 51 -11.38 -5.39 -2.15
C VAL A 51 -10.21 -5.98 -1.37
N VAL A 52 -9.16 -6.38 -2.07
CA VAL A 52 -7.86 -6.69 -1.45
C VAL A 52 -6.99 -5.45 -1.53
N HIS A 53 -6.54 -4.98 -0.38
CA HIS A 53 -5.64 -3.83 -0.24
C HIS A 53 -4.23 -4.33 0.06
N LEU A 54 -3.28 -3.93 -0.77
CA LEU A 54 -1.85 -4.23 -0.67
C LEU A 54 -1.07 -2.90 -0.69
N SER A 55 0.09 -2.86 -0.05
CA SER A 55 0.88 -1.63 0.04
C SER A 55 2.31 -1.94 0.45
N ASP A 56 3.23 -1.00 0.19
CA ASP A 56 4.58 -0.97 0.77
C ASP A 56 5.36 -2.29 0.58
N PHE A 57 5.34 -2.81 -0.66
CA PHE A 57 6.08 -4.02 -0.99
C PHE A 57 7.59 -3.80 -0.93
N HIS A 58 8.06 -2.61 -1.30
CA HIS A 58 9.48 -2.29 -1.50
C HIS A 58 10.19 -3.39 -2.28
N CYS A 59 9.64 -3.78 -3.44
CA CYS A 59 10.22 -4.84 -4.24
C CYS A 59 11.69 -4.52 -4.57
N GLN A 60 12.57 -5.45 -4.22
CA GLN A 60 14.02 -5.37 -4.39
C GLN A 60 14.55 -6.73 -4.86
N ARG A 61 15.76 -6.76 -5.41
CA ARG A 61 16.49 -7.99 -5.80
C ARG A 61 17.09 -8.74 -4.61
N LYS A 62 16.29 -8.93 -3.57
CA LYS A 62 16.65 -9.65 -2.35
C LYS A 62 15.72 -10.83 -2.19
N ALA A 63 16.27 -12.04 -2.18
CA ALA A 63 15.49 -13.28 -2.16
C ALA A 63 14.49 -13.39 -0.98
N SER A 64 14.74 -12.71 0.14
CA SER A 64 13.77 -12.65 1.24
C SER A 64 12.57 -11.75 0.93
N ILE A 65 12.79 -10.61 0.28
CA ILE A 65 11.73 -9.66 -0.10
C ILE A 65 10.90 -10.28 -1.22
N GLU A 66 11.55 -10.80 -2.26
CA GLU A 66 10.86 -11.50 -3.35
C GLU A 66 9.98 -12.64 -2.84
N ARG A 67 10.47 -13.45 -1.89
CA ARG A 67 9.66 -14.50 -1.25
C ARG A 67 8.43 -13.94 -0.53
N SER A 68 8.57 -12.83 0.20
CA SER A 68 7.46 -12.18 0.90
C SER A 68 6.46 -11.58 -0.08
N SER A 69 6.91 -10.87 -1.13
CA SER A 69 6.05 -10.32 -2.19
C SER A 69 5.27 -11.42 -2.91
N ARG A 70 5.94 -12.50 -3.32
CA ARG A 70 5.28 -13.66 -3.93
C ARG A 70 4.26 -14.30 -3.00
N ARG A 71 4.59 -14.45 -1.72
CA ARG A 71 3.67 -15.01 -0.71
C ARG A 71 2.44 -14.12 -0.51
N ALA A 72 2.61 -12.80 -0.50
CA ALA A 72 1.50 -11.85 -0.40
C ALA A 72 0.55 -11.98 -1.60
N ILE A 73 1.09 -12.14 -2.80
CA ILE A 73 0.31 -12.33 -4.02
C ILE A 73 -0.44 -13.65 -4.01
N ASP A 74 0.22 -14.75 -3.64
CA ASP A 74 -0.43 -16.05 -3.55
C ASP A 74 -1.61 -16.02 -2.56
N LEU A 75 -1.45 -15.31 -1.44
CA LEU A 75 -2.53 -15.07 -0.49
C LEU A 75 -3.64 -14.22 -1.12
N ALA A 76 -3.30 -13.07 -1.72
CA ALA A 76 -4.25 -12.17 -2.35
C ALA A 76 -5.12 -12.88 -3.41
N MET A 77 -4.49 -13.68 -4.27
CA MET A 77 -5.18 -14.44 -5.31
C MET A 77 -6.09 -15.54 -4.73
N GLY A 78 -5.72 -16.11 -3.58
CA GLY A 78 -6.57 -17.06 -2.84
C GLY A 78 -7.77 -16.42 -2.15
N LEU A 79 -7.80 -15.09 -2.01
CA LEU A 79 -8.93 -14.40 -1.37
C LEU A 79 -10.13 -14.22 -2.30
N ASN A 80 -10.02 -14.47 -3.61
CA ASN A 80 -11.12 -14.24 -4.58
C ASN A 80 -11.67 -12.81 -4.49
N ALA A 81 -10.78 -11.83 -4.66
CA ALA A 81 -11.13 -10.42 -4.68
C ALA A 81 -11.80 -10.04 -6.01
N ASP A 82 -12.74 -9.10 -5.95
CA ASP A 82 -13.31 -8.47 -7.14
C ASP A 82 -12.38 -7.36 -7.66
N LEU A 83 -11.70 -6.68 -6.74
CA LEU A 83 -10.78 -5.57 -7.01
C LEU A 83 -9.53 -5.68 -6.14
N ILE A 84 -8.37 -5.35 -6.69
CA ILE A 84 -7.12 -5.21 -5.94
C ILE A 84 -6.66 -3.75 -5.99
N ALA A 85 -6.37 -3.18 -4.83
CA ALA A 85 -5.86 -1.81 -4.67
C ALA A 85 -4.44 -1.85 -4.08
N ILE A 86 -3.51 -1.15 -4.73
CA ILE A 86 -2.10 -1.04 -4.33
C ILE A 86 -1.80 0.42 -3.99
N THR A 87 -1.50 0.73 -2.73
CA THR A 87 -1.37 2.13 -2.27
C THR A 87 0.07 2.61 -2.17
N GLY A 88 0.86 2.38 -3.22
CA GLY A 88 2.24 2.90 -3.33
C GLY A 88 3.31 2.06 -2.64
N ASP A 89 4.54 2.56 -2.75
CA ASP A 89 5.80 1.92 -2.37
C ASP A 89 5.89 0.48 -2.87
N ILE A 90 5.59 0.32 -4.16
CA ILE A 90 5.61 -0.94 -4.88
C ILE A 90 7.05 -1.43 -5.04
N PHE A 91 7.94 -0.52 -5.43
CA PHE A 91 9.37 -0.72 -5.58
C PHE A 91 10.12 0.16 -4.59
N ASP A 92 11.28 -0.32 -4.12
CA ASP A 92 12.07 0.47 -3.17
C ASP A 92 12.70 1.73 -3.79
N ILE A 93 12.97 1.67 -5.09
CA ILE A 93 13.45 2.76 -5.93
C ILE A 93 13.03 2.51 -7.39
N CYS A 94 12.79 3.59 -8.14
CA CYS A 94 12.22 3.53 -9.48
C CYS A 94 13.10 2.80 -10.50
N ASN A 95 14.43 2.83 -10.32
CA ASN A 95 15.39 2.23 -11.25
C ASN A 95 15.38 0.69 -11.22
N GLU A 96 14.88 0.08 -10.15
CA GLU A 96 14.77 -1.37 -10.00
C GLU A 96 13.38 -1.89 -10.38
N ALA A 97 12.42 -1.01 -10.69
CA ALA A 97 11.05 -1.37 -11.04
C ALA A 97 10.97 -2.43 -12.15
N ALA A 98 11.66 -2.20 -13.27
CA ALA A 98 11.66 -3.14 -14.40
C ALA A 98 12.33 -4.49 -14.08
N ARG A 99 13.22 -4.53 -13.07
CA ARG A 99 13.93 -5.77 -12.67
C ARG A 99 13.22 -6.55 -11.59
N CYS A 100 12.26 -5.92 -10.91
CA CYS A 100 11.53 -6.52 -9.81
C CYS A 100 10.03 -6.68 -10.10
N SER A 101 9.56 -6.23 -11.27
CA SER A 101 8.14 -6.32 -11.67
C SER A 101 7.60 -7.74 -11.71
N HIS A 102 8.46 -8.73 -12.01
CA HIS A 102 8.13 -10.16 -11.97
C HIS A 102 7.63 -10.60 -10.58
N GLN A 103 8.02 -9.88 -9.53
CA GLN A 103 7.55 -10.15 -8.18
C GLN A 103 6.04 -9.90 -8.05
N LEU A 104 5.43 -9.08 -8.90
CA LEU A 104 4.01 -8.71 -8.89
C LEU A 104 3.18 -9.47 -9.94
N GLU A 105 3.83 -10.22 -10.83
CA GLU A 105 3.13 -10.97 -11.88
C GLU A 105 2.12 -11.96 -11.31
N GLY A 106 0.97 -12.05 -11.99
CA GLY A 106 -0.14 -12.93 -11.61
C GLY A 106 -1.20 -12.27 -10.74
N LEU A 107 -0.97 -11.04 -10.26
CA LEU A 107 -2.06 -10.23 -9.69
C LEU A 107 -3.13 -9.99 -10.74
N SER A 108 -4.36 -10.38 -10.42
CA SER A 108 -5.51 -10.20 -11.30
C SER A 108 -6.78 -10.19 -10.46
N ALA A 109 -7.74 -9.37 -10.87
CA ALA A 109 -9.08 -9.36 -10.30
C ALA A 109 -10.09 -8.98 -11.40
N PRO A 110 -11.35 -9.43 -11.31
CA PRO A 110 -12.37 -9.15 -12.32
C PRO A 110 -12.55 -7.66 -12.65
N LEU A 111 -12.47 -6.79 -11.64
CA LEU A 111 -12.59 -5.35 -11.76
C LEU A 111 -11.24 -4.64 -11.86
N GLY A 112 -10.15 -5.39 -12.02
CA GLY A 112 -8.80 -4.89 -12.24
C GLY A 112 -7.95 -4.72 -10.98
N VAL A 113 -6.66 -4.45 -11.24
CA VAL A 113 -5.65 -4.13 -10.24
C VAL A 113 -5.29 -2.66 -10.41
N TRP A 114 -5.48 -1.88 -9.36
CA TRP A 114 -5.36 -0.42 -9.36
C TRP A 114 -4.25 -0.01 -8.42
N ALA A 115 -3.43 0.95 -8.83
CA ALA A 115 -2.30 1.42 -8.05
C ALA A 115 -2.22 2.95 -8.03
N VAL A 116 -1.64 3.49 -6.96
CA VAL A 116 -1.12 4.87 -6.89
C VAL A 116 0.38 4.81 -6.60
N PRO A 117 1.17 5.83 -7.00
CA PRO A 117 2.59 5.86 -6.69
C PRO A 117 2.81 6.19 -5.20
N GLY A 118 3.87 5.63 -4.61
CA GLY A 118 4.44 6.10 -3.35
C GLY A 118 5.72 6.91 -3.54
N ASN A 119 6.31 7.37 -2.45
CA ASN A 119 7.53 8.18 -2.50
C ASN A 119 8.74 7.36 -2.94
N HIS A 120 8.81 6.06 -2.63
CA HIS A 120 9.89 5.19 -3.10
C HIS A 120 9.80 4.91 -4.60
N ASP A 121 8.58 4.76 -5.13
CA ASP A 121 8.34 4.42 -6.53
C ASP A 121 8.87 5.47 -7.52
N MET A 122 9.09 6.69 -7.04
CA MET A 122 9.57 7.82 -7.84
C MET A 122 11.01 8.24 -7.54
N ALA A 123 11.62 7.68 -6.49
CA ALA A 123 13.00 8.00 -6.10
C ALA A 123 14.02 7.20 -6.92
N HIS A 124 15.02 7.88 -7.49
CA HIS A 124 16.10 7.20 -8.25
C HIS A 124 17.10 6.45 -7.37
N ASN A 125 17.40 7.01 -6.20
CA ASN A 125 18.45 6.49 -5.31
C ASN A 125 17.96 6.38 -3.87
N ASP A 126 17.49 7.49 -3.31
CA ASP A 126 17.07 7.57 -1.92
C ASP A 126 15.87 8.51 -1.83
N PRO A 127 14.70 8.00 -1.42
CA PRO A 127 13.48 8.80 -1.30
C PRO A 127 13.57 9.87 -0.21
N PHE A 128 14.47 9.73 0.76
CA PHE A 128 14.63 10.72 1.83
C PHE A 128 15.51 11.90 1.43
N THR A 129 16.27 11.78 0.35
CA THR A 129 17.14 12.87 -0.18
C THR A 129 16.75 13.34 -1.56
N THR A 130 15.87 12.61 -2.26
CA THR A 130 15.30 13.04 -3.53
C THR A 130 14.26 14.14 -3.27
N MET A 131 14.59 15.39 -3.63
CA MET A 131 13.71 16.54 -3.39
C MET A 131 12.59 16.69 -4.43
N GLN A 132 12.78 16.09 -5.62
CA GLN A 132 11.83 16.11 -6.73
C GLN A 132 11.90 14.78 -7.46
N ALA A 133 10.74 14.19 -7.74
CA ALA A 133 10.61 13.01 -8.58
C ALA A 133 11.08 13.35 -10.01
N PRO A 134 12.16 12.73 -10.52
CA PRO A 134 12.58 12.95 -11.89
C PRO A 134 11.48 12.48 -12.88
N PRO A 135 11.17 13.23 -13.95
CA PRO A 135 10.10 12.88 -14.88
C PRO A 135 10.20 11.46 -15.44
N GLU A 136 11.42 10.97 -15.63
CA GLU A 136 11.71 9.63 -16.12
C GLU A 136 11.36 8.52 -15.11
N SER A 137 11.35 8.79 -13.80
CA SER A 137 10.93 7.80 -12.78
C SER A 137 9.48 7.40 -12.99
N VAL A 138 8.62 8.40 -13.16
CA VAL A 138 7.16 8.21 -13.29
C VAL A 138 6.84 7.46 -14.57
N GLU A 139 7.53 7.76 -15.67
CA GLU A 139 7.32 7.04 -16.92
C GLU A 139 7.81 5.59 -16.85
N VAL A 140 8.92 5.32 -16.14
CA VAL A 140 9.36 3.95 -15.88
C VAL A 140 8.31 3.18 -15.09
N LEU A 141 7.80 3.76 -14.00
CA LEU A 141 6.75 3.14 -13.19
C LEU A 141 5.50 2.86 -14.03
N ARG A 142 5.01 3.87 -14.75
CA ARG A 142 3.82 3.76 -15.61
C ARG A 142 3.98 2.67 -16.67
N ARG A 143 5.15 2.58 -17.32
CA ARG A 143 5.44 1.54 -18.30
C ARG A 143 5.44 0.16 -17.66
N VAL A 144 6.19 -0.02 -16.57
CA VAL A 144 6.36 -1.30 -15.90
C VAL A 144 5.02 -1.84 -15.39
N LEU A 145 4.23 -1.02 -14.70
CA LEU A 145 2.92 -1.42 -14.19
C LEU A 145 1.96 -1.79 -15.32
N ARG A 146 1.97 -1.02 -16.42
CA ARG A 146 1.16 -1.33 -17.61
C ARG A 146 1.54 -2.67 -18.23
N GLU A 147 2.83 -3.00 -18.32
CA GLU A 147 3.32 -4.27 -18.88
C GLU A 147 2.83 -5.49 -18.07
N ILE A 148 2.67 -5.34 -16.75
CA ILE A 148 2.15 -6.41 -15.87
C ILE A 148 0.65 -6.29 -15.59
N GLY A 149 -0.08 -5.42 -16.31
CA GLY A 149 -1.54 -5.30 -16.23
C GLY A 149 -2.08 -4.55 -15.02
N ILE A 150 -1.26 -3.74 -14.35
CA ILE A 150 -1.65 -2.89 -13.22
C ILE A 150 -1.94 -1.48 -13.72
N ARG A 151 -3.11 -0.94 -13.35
CA ARG A 151 -3.55 0.42 -13.73
C ARG A 151 -3.06 1.43 -12.71
N LEU A 152 -2.15 2.31 -13.13
CA LEU A 152 -1.66 3.41 -12.32
C LEU A 152 -2.61 4.62 -12.42
N LEU A 153 -3.06 5.14 -11.28
CA LEU A 153 -3.86 6.35 -11.16
C LEU A 153 -2.98 7.48 -10.61
N GLU A 154 -2.97 8.61 -11.29
CA GLU A 154 -2.12 9.76 -11.00
C GLU A 154 -2.98 11.03 -11.08
N ASN A 155 -3.61 11.38 -9.97
CA ASN A 155 -4.61 12.46 -9.91
C ASN A 155 -5.76 12.26 -10.90
N THR A 156 -6.15 11.00 -11.09
CA THR A 156 -7.18 10.57 -12.03
C THR A 156 -8.17 9.63 -11.37
N SER A 157 -9.29 9.40 -12.05
CA SER A 157 -10.26 8.39 -11.67
C SER A 157 -10.80 7.65 -12.89
N GLU A 158 -11.23 6.41 -12.66
CA GLU A 158 -11.99 5.62 -13.61
C GLU A 158 -13.30 5.17 -12.96
N THR A 159 -14.39 5.21 -13.73
CA THR A 159 -15.68 4.65 -13.30
C THR A 159 -15.98 3.40 -14.11
N ILE A 160 -16.30 2.32 -13.42
CA ILE A 160 -16.68 1.03 -13.99
C ILE A 160 -18.13 0.70 -13.61
N ALA A 161 -18.84 0.04 -14.53
CA ALA A 161 -20.19 -0.46 -14.29
C ALA A 161 -20.12 -1.87 -13.70
N VAL A 162 -20.80 -2.11 -12.59
CA VAL A 162 -20.86 -3.40 -11.88
C VAL A 162 -22.32 -3.67 -11.56
N ASP A 163 -22.91 -4.67 -12.23
CA ASP A 163 -24.29 -5.13 -12.00
C ASP A 163 -25.32 -3.99 -11.88
N GLY A 164 -25.25 -3.02 -12.79
CA GLY A 164 -26.16 -1.87 -12.87
C GLY A 164 -25.81 -0.70 -11.94
N ALA A 165 -24.75 -0.82 -11.15
CA ALA A 165 -24.19 0.26 -10.32
C ALA A 165 -22.90 0.82 -10.93
N ARG A 166 -22.49 2.01 -10.48
CA ARG A 166 -21.27 2.71 -10.89
C ARG A 166 -20.28 2.75 -9.74
N LEU A 167 -19.15 2.05 -9.89
CA LEU A 167 -18.02 2.10 -8.96
C LEU A 167 -16.95 3.02 -9.55
N ALA A 168 -16.57 4.07 -8.83
CA ALA A 168 -15.44 4.91 -9.15
C ALA A 168 -14.22 4.54 -8.30
N ILE A 169 -13.07 4.42 -8.96
CA ILE A 169 -11.76 4.32 -8.33
C ILE A 169 -11.00 5.59 -8.66
N ALA A 170 -10.66 6.36 -7.64
CA ALA A 170 -9.85 7.56 -7.74
C ALA A 170 -8.48 7.32 -7.12
N GLY A 171 -7.43 7.93 -7.67
CA GLY A 171 -6.09 7.84 -7.13
C GLY A 171 -5.38 9.19 -7.15
N SER A 172 -4.83 9.59 -6.02
CA SER A 172 -3.94 10.74 -5.91
C SER A 172 -2.50 10.32 -6.19
N ASP A 173 -1.76 11.17 -6.89
CA ASP A 173 -0.29 11.09 -6.95
C ASP A 173 0.31 11.39 -5.55
N ASP A 174 1.61 11.22 -5.39
CA ASP A 174 2.29 11.25 -4.09
C ASP A 174 2.38 12.64 -3.46
N LEU A 175 2.04 12.69 -2.17
CA LEU A 175 2.14 13.87 -1.32
C LEU A 175 3.59 14.21 -0.95
N GLY A 176 4.45 13.20 -0.80
CA GLY A 176 5.86 13.39 -0.43
C GLY A 176 6.63 14.29 -1.41
N PHE A 177 6.30 14.20 -2.70
CA PHE A 177 6.80 15.08 -3.75
C PHE A 177 5.92 16.31 -4.06
N GLY A 178 4.81 16.50 -3.34
CA GLY A 178 3.87 17.59 -3.56
C GLY A 178 3.18 17.53 -4.94
N ARG A 179 2.96 16.31 -5.43
CA ARG A 179 2.31 16.05 -6.73
C ARG A 179 0.84 15.68 -6.58
N ASP A 180 0.39 15.44 -5.37
CA ASP A 180 -0.99 15.12 -5.05
C ASP A 180 -1.96 16.23 -5.49
N ASP A 181 -3.06 15.82 -6.11
CA ASP A 181 -4.19 16.68 -6.44
C ASP A 181 -5.46 15.84 -6.26
N VAL A 182 -5.91 15.74 -5.01
CA VAL A 182 -7.12 15.00 -4.62
C VAL A 182 -8.35 15.57 -5.32
N ALA A 183 -8.41 16.90 -5.47
CA ALA A 183 -9.47 17.56 -6.22
C ALA A 183 -9.54 16.98 -7.64
N ALA A 184 -8.39 16.86 -8.33
CA ALA A 184 -8.30 16.26 -9.66
C ALA A 184 -8.70 14.79 -9.71
N ALA A 185 -8.19 13.98 -8.79
CA ALA A 185 -8.57 12.57 -8.69
C ALA A 185 -10.09 12.41 -8.57
N MET A 186 -10.74 13.27 -7.79
CA MET A 186 -12.17 13.20 -7.51
C MET A 186 -13.07 13.84 -8.58
N ARG A 187 -12.54 14.63 -9.53
CA ARG A 187 -13.37 15.30 -10.56
C ARG A 187 -14.23 14.32 -11.38
N GLY A 188 -13.70 13.13 -11.67
CA GLY A 188 -14.34 12.12 -12.52
C GLY A 188 -15.33 11.20 -11.78
N THR A 189 -15.52 11.35 -10.47
CA THR A 189 -16.31 10.42 -9.65
C THR A 189 -17.78 10.81 -9.53
N ALA A 190 -18.18 11.95 -10.11
CA ALA A 190 -19.54 12.47 -10.03
C ALA A 190 -20.59 11.45 -10.55
N GLY A 191 -21.59 11.19 -9.70
CA GLY A 191 -22.67 10.25 -9.99
C GLY A 191 -22.28 8.78 -9.96
N ALA A 192 -21.12 8.44 -9.39
CA ALA A 192 -20.84 7.08 -8.96
C ALA A 192 -21.65 6.74 -7.69
N ASP A 193 -22.01 5.48 -7.54
CA ASP A 193 -22.74 4.97 -6.37
C ASP A 193 -21.80 4.54 -5.24
N LEU A 194 -20.54 4.29 -5.56
CA LEU A 194 -19.45 4.02 -4.62
C LEU A 194 -18.16 4.65 -5.14
N VAL A 195 -17.47 5.41 -4.28
CA VAL A 195 -16.18 6.02 -4.58
C VAL A 195 -15.11 5.50 -3.64
N ILE A 196 -14.11 4.81 -4.20
CA ILE A 196 -12.91 4.38 -3.49
C ILE A 196 -11.76 5.32 -3.88
N LEU A 197 -11.21 6.03 -2.89
CA LEU A 197 -10.04 6.89 -3.07
C LEU A 197 -8.78 6.17 -2.59
N LEU A 198 -7.78 6.10 -3.46
CA LEU A 198 -6.45 5.57 -3.19
C LEU A 198 -5.49 6.75 -3.00
N GLY A 199 -4.67 6.68 -1.97
CA GLY A 199 -3.52 7.55 -1.77
C GLY A 199 -2.38 6.78 -1.13
N HIS A 200 -1.14 7.22 -1.27
CA HIS A 200 -0.05 6.56 -0.56
C HIS A 200 -0.05 6.93 0.92
N THR A 201 -0.23 8.21 1.24
CA THR A 201 -0.09 8.72 2.61
C THR A 201 -1.45 8.88 3.33
N PRO A 202 -1.56 8.52 4.63
CA PRO A 202 -2.77 8.74 5.42
C PRO A 202 -3.21 10.20 5.56
N ASP A 203 -2.31 11.16 5.36
CA ASP A 203 -2.60 12.59 5.34
C ASP A 203 -3.65 12.99 4.29
N ILE A 204 -3.88 12.15 3.27
CA ILE A 204 -4.92 12.35 2.25
C ILE A 204 -6.32 12.53 2.85
N ILE A 205 -6.60 11.95 4.03
CA ILE A 205 -7.92 12.03 4.67
C ILE A 205 -8.27 13.44 5.17
N ASP A 206 -7.26 14.29 5.34
CA ASP A 206 -7.45 15.68 5.76
C ASP A 206 -7.65 16.63 4.56
N ASP A 207 -7.57 16.13 3.33
CA ASP A 207 -7.93 16.90 2.14
C ASP A 207 -9.46 17.07 2.08
N PRO A 208 -9.99 18.29 1.88
CA PRO A 208 -11.43 18.54 1.85
C PRO A 208 -12.16 17.78 0.74
N HIS A 209 -11.49 17.45 -0.37
CA HIS A 209 -12.08 16.69 -1.47
C HIS A 209 -12.18 15.19 -1.17
N ALA A 210 -11.37 14.67 -0.23
CA ALA A 210 -11.48 13.27 0.22
C ALA A 210 -12.81 12.97 0.91
N ALA A 211 -13.52 13.99 1.42
CA ALA A 211 -14.86 13.85 1.99
C ALA A 211 -15.92 13.37 0.98
N GLY A 212 -15.62 13.43 -0.33
CA GLY A 212 -16.47 12.85 -1.37
C GLY A 212 -16.25 11.35 -1.62
N ALA A 213 -15.33 10.71 -0.92
CA ALA A 213 -15.07 9.27 -1.01
C ALA A 213 -15.82 8.49 0.08
N ASP A 214 -16.33 7.31 -0.26
CA ASP A 214 -16.97 6.40 0.71
C ASP A 214 -15.95 5.52 1.46
N LEU A 215 -14.81 5.28 0.81
CA LEU A 215 -13.69 4.52 1.34
C LEU A 215 -12.39 5.16 0.89
N VAL A 216 -11.48 5.40 1.84
CA VAL A 216 -10.11 5.83 1.57
C VAL A 216 -9.15 4.70 1.97
N LEU A 217 -8.28 4.30 1.05
CA LEU A 217 -7.22 3.32 1.29
C LEU A 217 -5.86 4.01 1.15
N CYS A 218 -4.99 3.80 2.13
CA CYS A 218 -3.64 4.36 2.14
C CYS A 218 -2.60 3.44 2.79
N GLY A 219 -1.34 3.68 2.43
CA GLY A 219 -0.15 2.94 2.85
C GLY A 219 0.81 3.80 3.68
N HIS A 220 2.10 3.75 3.34
CA HIS A 220 3.19 4.58 3.86
C HIS A 220 3.62 4.30 5.30
N THR A 221 2.70 3.89 6.18
CA THR A 221 3.00 3.66 7.60
C THR A 221 3.55 2.26 7.87
N HIS A 222 3.52 1.37 6.88
CA HIS A 222 3.80 -0.07 7.03
C HIS A 222 2.96 -0.72 8.15
N GLY A 223 1.73 -0.23 8.39
CA GLY A 223 0.86 -0.70 9.47
C GLY A 223 1.33 -0.28 10.88
N GLY A 224 2.15 0.76 10.96
CA GLY A 224 2.89 1.15 12.16
C GLY A 224 4.11 0.26 12.33
N GLN A 225 5.24 0.69 11.75
CA GLN A 225 6.52 -0.03 11.66
C GLN A 225 6.92 -0.83 12.91
N ILE A 226 6.54 -0.38 14.11
CA ILE A 226 6.66 -1.14 15.37
C ILE A 226 5.36 -1.03 16.16
N GLN A 227 4.68 -2.15 16.41
CA GLN A 227 3.54 -2.21 17.33
C GLN A 227 3.93 -2.72 18.71
N LEU A 228 3.77 -1.88 19.73
CA LEU A 228 4.00 -2.26 21.12
C LEU A 228 2.73 -2.89 21.73
N PRO A 229 2.84 -4.03 22.44
CA PRO A 229 1.68 -4.68 23.07
C PRO A 229 0.92 -3.72 24.01
N GLY A 230 -0.39 -3.56 23.77
CA GLY A 230 -1.28 -2.71 24.57
C GLY A 230 -1.15 -1.19 24.35
N ILE A 231 -0.15 -0.74 23.58
CA ILE A 231 0.10 0.68 23.28
C ILE A 231 -0.19 0.99 21.81
N GLY A 232 0.00 0.02 20.91
CA GLY A 232 -0.08 0.22 19.46
C GLY A 232 1.23 0.79 18.91
N SER A 233 1.17 1.45 17.75
CA SER A 233 2.36 2.10 17.18
C SER A 233 2.64 3.42 17.89
N PRO A 234 3.82 3.60 18.52
CA PRO A 234 4.16 4.86 19.18
C PRO A 234 4.51 5.97 18.18
N TRP A 235 4.80 5.63 16.92
CA TRP A 235 5.22 6.57 15.89
C TRP A 235 4.89 6.04 14.49
N ALA A 236 4.40 6.91 13.62
CA ALA A 236 4.28 6.68 12.18
C ALA A 236 4.91 7.85 11.40
N PRO A 237 5.53 7.58 10.24
CA PRO A 237 6.13 8.60 9.37
C PRO A 237 5.05 9.39 8.60
N VAL A 238 4.10 10.01 9.30
CA VAL A 238 3.05 10.84 8.67
C VAL A 238 3.28 12.31 8.95
N TRP A 239 2.80 13.18 8.05
CA TRP A 239 3.17 14.59 8.03
C TRP A 239 2.39 15.41 9.06
N ARG A 240 1.10 15.09 9.27
CA ARG A 240 0.20 15.87 10.14
C ARG A 240 -0.03 15.23 11.52
N ASP A 241 -0.53 13.99 11.62
CA ASP A 241 -0.78 13.32 12.91
C ASP A 241 -0.04 11.98 13.03
N ARG A 242 1.12 12.00 13.69
CA ARG A 242 2.04 10.87 13.92
C ARG A 242 1.45 9.66 14.66
N ARG A 243 0.18 9.73 15.09
CA ARG A 243 -0.57 8.62 15.71
C ARG A 243 -1.42 7.83 14.71
N ARG A 244 -1.55 8.29 13.47
CA ARG A 244 -2.30 7.60 12.40
C ARG A 244 -1.43 6.55 11.73
N ALA A 245 -1.06 5.52 12.51
CA ALA A 245 -0.36 4.34 12.04
C ALA A 245 -1.31 3.32 11.41
#